data_AF-A0A2U1QAU4-F1
#
_entry.id   AF-A0A2U1QAU4-F1
#
_cell.length_a   1.000
_cell.length_b   1.000
_cell.length_c   1.000
_cell.angle_alpha   90.00
_cell.angle_beta   90.00
_cell.angle_gamma   90.00
#
_symmetry.space_group_name_H-M   'P 1'
#
loop_
_entity.id
_entity.type
_entity.pdbx_description
1 polymer ?
#
loop_
_entity_poly.entity_id
_entity_poly.type
_entity_poly.pdbx_seq_one_letter_code
_entity_poly.pdbx_strand_id
1 'polypeptide(L)'
;MFYVNPRWKGHHTKVIQLGPRYGFILFIVSEVMFLFALFRASSHSSLAPTVEIGGIWPPKGIAVLDPREIPVLNTLIPLSSGAAVTWAHHAILAGKEK
;
A
#
# COMPACT_ATOMS: atom_id res chain seq x y z
N MET A 1 -19.52 25.31 -13.01
CA MET A 1 -18.89 24.02 -12.61
C MET A 1 -17.81 23.70 -13.63
N PHE A 2 -16.58 24.18 -13.43
CA PHE A 2 -15.46 23.90 -14.32
C PHE A 2 -14.26 23.49 -13.48
N TYR A 3 -13.77 22.28 -13.73
CA TYR A 3 -12.51 21.72 -13.26
C TYR A 3 -11.36 22.70 -13.61
N VAL A 4 -10.88 23.47 -12.64
CA VAL A 4 -9.70 24.33 -12.84
C VAL A 4 -8.45 23.53 -12.47
N ASN A 5 -7.67 23.19 -13.49
CA ASN A 5 -6.37 22.55 -13.36
C ASN A 5 -5.34 23.54 -12.76
N PRO A 6 -4.60 23.18 -11.69
CA PRO A 6 -3.76 24.11 -10.95
C PRO A 6 -2.52 24.68 -11.68
N ARG A 7 -2.12 24.08 -12.80
CA ARG A 7 -0.89 24.44 -13.54
C ARG A 7 -0.88 25.85 -14.14
N TRP A 8 -2.04 26.46 -14.33
CA TRP A 8 -2.19 27.64 -15.19
C TRP A 8 -2.41 28.97 -14.45
N LYS A 9 -2.65 28.95 -13.13
CA LYS A 9 -2.93 30.16 -12.33
C LYS A 9 -1.87 30.52 -11.29
N GLY A 10 -0.78 29.75 -11.17
CA GLY A 10 0.32 30.08 -10.25
C GLY A 10 -0.02 30.02 -8.76
N HIS A 11 -1.21 29.54 -8.37
CA HIS A 11 -1.68 29.52 -6.97
C HIS A 11 -1.04 28.42 -6.09
N HIS A 12 -0.08 27.64 -6.59
CA HIS A 12 0.69 26.67 -5.80
C HIS A 12 1.96 27.27 -5.21
N THR A 13 1.81 28.35 -4.45
CA THR A 13 2.88 28.88 -3.60
C THR A 13 3.40 27.76 -2.68
N LYS A 14 4.70 27.74 -2.37
CA LYS A 14 5.33 26.68 -1.54
C LYS A 14 4.58 26.40 -0.23
N VAL A 15 3.96 27.43 0.36
CA VAL A 15 3.15 27.34 1.58
C VAL A 15 1.87 26.52 1.38
N ILE A 16 1.17 26.70 0.25
CA ILE A 16 -0.09 26.00 -0.04
C ILE A 16 0.17 24.51 -0.37
N GLN A 17 1.35 24.17 -0.89
CA GLN A 17 1.73 22.78 -1.14
C GLN A 17 1.96 21.97 0.14
N LEU A 18 2.18 22.61 1.29
CA LEU A 18 2.38 21.90 2.56
C LEU A 18 1.10 21.19 3.02
N GLY A 19 -0.07 21.83 2.87
CA GLY A 19 -1.36 21.25 3.28
C GLY A 19 -1.63 19.88 2.64
N PRO A 20 -1.64 19.77 1.29
CA PRO A 20 -1.83 18.49 0.60
C PRO A 20 -0.75 17.44 0.92
N ARG A 21 0.50 17.85 1.16
CA ARG A 21 1.58 16.92 1.55
C ARG A 21 1.30 16.28 2.90
N TYR A 22 1.00 17.08 3.93
CA TYR A 22 0.64 16.55 5.24
C TYR A 22 -0.68 15.78 5.21
N GLY A 23 -1.67 16.25 4.44
CA GLY A 23 -2.94 15.56 4.26
C GLY A 23 -2.77 14.15 3.67
N PHE A 24 -1.90 14.00 2.66
CA PHE A 24 -1.62 12.69 2.08
C PHE A 24 -0.83 11.77 3.02
N ILE A 25 0.10 12.32 3.81
CA ILE A 25 0.80 11.54 4.85
C ILE A 25 -0.20 11.02 5.89
N LEU A 26 -1.09 11.88 6.40
CA LEU A 26 -2.11 11.48 7.37
C LEU A 26 -3.09 10.45 6.79
N PHE A 27 -3.44 10.59 5.51
CA PHE A 27 -4.25 9.59 4.80
C PHE A 27 -3.55 8.22 4.76
N ILE A 28 -2.28 8.15 4.36
CA ILE A 28 -1.51 6.89 4.37
C ILE A 28 -1.43 6.30 5.78
N VAL A 29 -1.18 7.11 6.80
CA VAL A 29 -1.14 6.64 8.20
C VAL A 29 -2.48 6.02 8.60
N SER A 30 -3.60 6.62 8.20
CA SER A 30 -4.92 6.07 8.49
C SER A 30 -5.16 4.71 7.81
N GLU A 31 -4.67 4.51 6.58
CA GLU A 31 -4.75 3.22 5.89
C GLU A 31 -3.87 2.15 6.55
N VAL A 32 -2.67 2.52 7.00
CA VAL A 32 -1.78 1.60 7.74
C VAL A 32 -2.42 1.15 9.06
N MET A 33 -3.06 2.06 9.80
CA MET A 33 -3.79 1.70 11.02
C MET A 33 -4.99 0.78 10.75
N PHE A 34 -5.70 1.01 9.64
CA PHE A 34 -6.78 0.14 9.19
C PHE A 34 -6.27 -1.28 8.88
N LEU A 35 -5.16 -1.41 8.13
CA LEU A 35 -4.53 -2.71 7.84
C LEU A 35 -4.00 -3.38 9.11
N PHE A 36 -3.49 -2.61 10.07
CA PHE A 36 -3.04 -3.13 11.36
C PHE A 36 -4.20 -3.76 12.16
N ALA A 37 -5.39 -3.16 12.13
CA ALA A 37 -6.57 -3.72 12.79
C ALA A 37 -6.96 -5.07 12.16
N LEU A 38 -6.91 -5.19 10.83
CA LEU A 38 -7.16 -6.46 10.12
C LEU A 38 -6.10 -7.51 10.45
N PHE A 39 -4.82 -7.12 10.47
CA PHE A 39 -3.72 -8.01 10.84
C PHE A 39 -3.86 -8.53 12.29
N ARG A 40 -4.24 -7.66 13.23
CA ARG A 40 -4.51 -8.04 14.62
C ARG A 40 -5.67 -9.02 14.71
N ALA A 41 -6.77 -8.79 13.99
CA ALA A 41 -7.92 -9.69 13.99
C ALA A 41 -7.57 -11.08 13.45
N SER A 42 -6.87 -11.15 12.32
CA SER A 42 -6.40 -12.43 11.75
C SER A 42 -5.41 -13.14 12.68
N SER A 43 -4.45 -12.41 13.27
CA SER A 43 -3.45 -12.99 14.17
C SER A 43 -4.11 -13.55 15.43
N HIS A 44 -5.05 -12.81 16.01
CA HIS A 44 -5.81 -13.26 17.18
C HIS A 44 -6.58 -14.56 16.90
N SER A 45 -7.25 -14.65 15.75
CA SER A 45 -7.96 -15.87 15.33
C SER A 45 -7.03 -17.04 15.04
N SER A 46 -5.82 -16.80 14.52
CA SER A 46 -4.87 -17.85 14.17
C SER A 46 -4.05 -18.38 15.36
N LEU A 47 -3.77 -17.53 16.37
CA LEU A 47 -2.97 -17.89 17.54
C LEU A 47 -3.78 -18.65 18.59
N ALA A 48 -5.08 -18.38 18.69
CA ALA A 48 -6.00 -19.06 19.59
C ALA A 48 -7.27 -19.48 18.82
N PRO A 49 -7.19 -20.50 17.94
CA PRO A 49 -8.33 -20.96 17.17
C PRO A 49 -9.42 -21.50 18.11
N THR A 50 -10.68 -21.17 17.84
CA THR A 50 -11.81 -21.64 18.65
C THR A 50 -11.99 -23.16 18.50
N VAL A 51 -12.50 -23.78 19.55
CA VAL A 51 -12.74 -25.24 19.60
C VAL A 51 -13.71 -25.68 18.50
N GLU A 52 -14.65 -24.81 18.12
CA GLU A 52 -15.64 -25.05 17.04
C GLU A 52 -14.99 -25.26 15.66
N ILE A 53 -13.78 -24.72 15.45
CA ILE A 53 -13.03 -24.84 14.19
C ILE A 53 -12.03 -26.02 14.25
N GLY A 54 -12.06 -26.81 15.33
CA GLY A 54 -11.18 -27.96 15.54
C GLY A 54 -9.83 -27.63 16.17
N GLY A 55 -9.67 -26.42 16.71
CA GLY A 55 -8.48 -26.02 17.48
C GLY A 55 -7.18 -25.94 16.66
N ILE A 56 -7.28 -25.93 15.32
CA ILE A 56 -6.13 -25.84 14.42
C ILE A 56 -6.32 -24.71 13.41
N TRP A 57 -5.21 -24.08 13.03
CA TRP A 57 -5.15 -23.11 11.94
C TRP A 57 -4.11 -23.57 10.93
N PRO A 58 -4.42 -23.62 9.62
CA PRO A 58 -5.72 -23.34 9.01
C PRO A 58 -6.78 -24.42 9.34
N PRO A 59 -8.07 -24.06 9.35
CA PRO A 59 -9.17 -24.99 9.59
C PRO A 59 -9.15 -26.18 8.62
N LYS A 60 -9.62 -27.34 9.10
CA LYS A 60 -9.74 -28.54 8.26
C LYS A 60 -10.66 -28.28 7.06
N GLY A 61 -10.27 -28.78 5.89
CA GLY A 61 -11.05 -28.66 4.65
C GLY A 61 -10.78 -27.39 3.85
N ILE A 62 -9.89 -26.50 4.31
CA ILE A 62 -9.45 -25.33 3.53
C ILE A 62 -8.18 -25.70 2.75
N ALA A 63 -8.25 -25.62 1.42
CA ALA A 63 -7.07 -25.70 0.57
C ALA A 63 -6.27 -24.39 0.66
N VAL A 64 -5.03 -24.47 1.12
CA VAL A 64 -4.12 -23.32 1.24
C VAL A 64 -3.30 -23.23 -0.05
N LEU A 65 -3.15 -22.02 -0.58
CA LEU A 65 -2.28 -21.75 -1.73
C LEU A 65 -0.81 -21.98 -1.33
N ASP A 66 -0.02 -22.60 -2.20
CA ASP A 66 1.42 -22.70 -1.99
C ASP A 66 2.03 -21.28 -2.00
N PRO A 67 2.71 -20.85 -0.93
CA PRO A 67 3.36 -19.54 -0.88
C PRO A 67 4.35 -19.30 -2.01
N ARG A 68 4.95 -20.33 -2.61
CA ARG A 68 6.04 -20.21 -3.59
C ARG A 68 5.59 -19.97 -5.02
N GLU A 69 4.31 -20.14 -5.31
CA GLU A 69 3.77 -20.01 -6.66
C GLU A 69 3.30 -18.57 -6.93
N ILE A 70 1.98 -18.39 -7.02
CA ILE A 70 1.32 -17.12 -7.33
C ILE A 70 1.68 -16.02 -6.30
N PRO A 71 1.73 -16.28 -4.99
CA PRO A 71 2.02 -15.24 -4.01
C PRO A 71 3.43 -14.62 -4.14
N VAL A 72 4.44 -15.40 -4.54
CA VAL A 72 5.80 -14.90 -4.79
C VAL A 72 5.79 -13.92 -5.97
N LEU A 73 5.13 -14.28 -7.07
CA LEU A 73 5.05 -13.40 -8.23
C LEU A 73 4.35 -12.08 -7.89
N ASN A 74 3.26 -12.13 -7.12
CA ASN A 74 2.55 -10.95 -6.63
C ASN A 74 3.38 -10.07 -5.69
N THR A 75 4.47 -10.59 -5.13
CA THR A 75 5.43 -9.81 -4.33
C THR A 75 6.53 -9.20 -5.21
N LEU A 76 6.99 -9.94 -6.22
CA LEU A 76 8.05 -9.48 -7.14
C LEU A 76 7.59 -8.32 -8.04
N ILE A 77 6.33 -8.34 -8.49
CA ILE A 77 5.77 -7.26 -9.33
C ILE A 77 5.84 -5.89 -8.63
N PRO A 78 5.26 -5.68 -7.43
CA PRO A 78 5.32 -4.38 -6.76
C PRO A 78 6.74 -4.00 -6.33
N LEU A 79 7.61 -4.96 -5.96
CA LEU A 79 9.02 -4.67 -5.66
C LEU A 79 9.77 -4.11 -6.88
N SER A 80 9.64 -4.78 -8.04
CA SER A 80 10.27 -4.34 -9.28
C SER A 80 9.68 -3.01 -9.77
N SER A 81 8.37 -2.81 -9.63
CA SER A 81 7.72 -1.53 -9.91
C SER A 81 8.23 -0.40 -9.01
N GLY A 82 8.48 -0.68 -7.72
CA GLY A 82 9.08 0.29 -6.80
C GLY A 82 10.47 0.73 -7.25
N ALA A 83 11.32 -0.22 -7.61
CA ALA A 83 12.65 0.06 -8.16
C ALA A 83 12.60 0.89 -9.46
N ALA A 84 11.66 0.57 -10.36
CA ALA A 84 11.45 1.32 -11.59
C ALA A 84 11.02 2.78 -11.32
N VAL A 85 10.12 3.01 -10.36
CA VAL A 85 9.70 4.37 -9.96
C VAL A 85 10.85 5.15 -9.33
N THR A 86 11.67 4.52 -8.47
CA THR A 86 12.87 5.16 -7.92
C THR A 86 13.84 5.57 -9.03
N TRP A 87 14.06 4.70 -10.02
CA TRP A 87 14.89 5.04 -11.16
C TRP A 87 14.30 6.19 -12.00
N ALA A 88 12.99 6.14 -12.29
CA ALA A 88 12.30 7.21 -13.00
C ALA A 88 12.41 8.54 -12.24
N HIS A 89 12.29 8.53 -10.91
CA HIS A 89 12.47 9.73 -10.09
C HIS A 89 13.88 10.32 -10.25
N HIS A 90 14.92 9.48 -10.20
CA HIS A 90 16.30 9.92 -10.43
C HIS A 90 16.53 10.41 -11.88
N ALA A 91 15.90 9.79 -12.88
CA ALA A 91 15.99 10.22 -14.28
C ALA A 91 15.37 11.61 -14.48
N ILE A 92 14.20 11.87 -13.89
CA ILE A 92 13.53 13.17 -13.91
C ILE A 92 14.41 14.25 -13.25
N LEU A 93 14.99 13.94 -12.08
CA LEU A 93 15.90 14.87 -11.40
C LEU A 93 17.17 15.15 -12.20
N ALA A 94 17.64 14.18 -12.99
CA ALA A 94 18.79 14.32 -13.89
C ALA A 94 18.44 14.95 -15.25
N GLY A 95 17.17 15.33 -15.49
CA GLY A 95 16.72 15.90 -16.76
C GLY A 95 16.74 14.93 -17.95
N LYS A 96 16.73 13.61 -17.70
CA LYS A 96 16.68 12.59 -18.75
C LYS A 96 15.22 12.27 -19.08
N GLU A 97 14.75 12.73 -20.24
CA GLU A 97 13.37 12.53 -20.72
C GLU A 97 13.18 11.28 -21.60
N LYS A 98 14.17 10.38 -21.65
CA LYS A 98 14.14 9.15 -22.46
C LYS A 98 14.61 7.94 -21.67
#